data_AF-A0A6L9LSN1-F1
#
_entry.id   AF-A0A6L9LSN1-F1
#
_cell.length_a   1.000
_cell.length_b   1.000
_cell.length_c   1.000
_cell.angle_alpha   90.00
_cell.angle_beta   90.00
_cell.angle_gamma   90.00
#
_symmetry.space_group_name_H-M   'P 1'
#
loop_
_entity.id
_entity.type
_entity.pdbx_description
1 polymer ?
#
loop_
_entity_poly.entity_id
_entity_poly.type
_entity_poly.pdbx_seq_one_letter_code
_entity_poly.pdbx_strand_id
1 'polypeptide(L)'
;MIKIRKDDTSGPSHERPRRDETRAPRTFEKRGGPRDGGRKFDKRGGGNRGGRDFFGNKPQRPVLDDNAPAKSEIVANHRFNDISDLDDQILHLLEKRAFLIRKEGAWRKSKQKSLVDPKLEKLLRGSFDRKAGELSLDAKLSKQLFTLLNQFSLADVRKKFEGEGYKLAPRVDRIKAGIAGPRSFRFTRMMLAMAASAGTKTTLSPVTMNAPNKDLAKALKQVGAPISWDDDWIRNEGGKTLEFEGNMAFVGEDPFNFYMLLCLALGHAGRCKFTGKPALQLLDVASLNKILPRLGARLVPMNPNNPGLPVRLECGGFMDETITLPGNVDPEFAAALTLAAWSFSGGLTINGLNKDARARVAEAVEVLTVCGIKATLKNDSVTVSDGVPEIDEDPLLPLSVKLNAMLLALPILSGGSINIEGTWPKNEQADMVLKQLKALGLSINVATENLVAIMDGPLPESADIFLGEDSALMPLALALALKVGNATLKGAENPTTLELLDRMGASYEITEDGIALKAGKRQWDGTWFSPDPIWSMGCAMAAYSVPGIVLENHGEVTATWPEFWNFYNSLPTGIMKPKPVREKKDDTRRRIKIR
;
A
#
# COMPACT_ATOMS: atom_id res chain seq x y z
N MET A 1 -60.28 -43.29 1.11
CA MET A 1 -60.34 -44.51 0.28
C MET A 1 -58.90 -44.88 -0.03
N ILE A 2 -58.30 -46.02 0.32
CA ILE A 2 -58.71 -47.30 0.93
C ILE A 2 -57.60 -47.73 1.93
N LYS A 3 -58.01 -48.40 3.03
CA LYS A 3 -57.21 -48.99 4.14
C LYS A 3 -56.37 -50.20 3.67
N ILE A 4 -55.33 -50.66 4.39
CA ILE A 4 -55.32 -51.73 5.44
C ILE A 4 -53.83 -51.85 5.89
N ARG A 5 -53.34 -51.76 7.15
CA ARG A 5 -53.47 -52.49 8.44
C ARG A 5 -52.72 -53.85 8.58
N LYS A 6 -51.76 -53.90 9.54
CA LYS A 6 -51.45 -54.93 10.59
C LYS A 6 -51.02 -56.36 10.15
N ASP A 7 -50.22 -57.19 10.84
CA ASP A 7 -49.57 -57.26 12.18
C ASP A 7 -48.43 -58.34 12.17
N ASP A 8 -47.44 -58.20 13.07
CA ASP A 8 -46.70 -59.16 13.95
C ASP A 8 -46.32 -60.60 13.50
N THR A 9 -45.11 -61.14 13.76
CA THR A 9 -44.47 -61.47 15.07
C THR A 9 -43.01 -61.96 14.82
N SER A 10 -41.98 -61.62 15.62
CA SER A 10 -41.45 -62.43 16.73
C SER A 10 -40.16 -61.78 17.33
N GLY A 11 -40.03 -61.71 18.66
CA GLY A 11 -38.81 -61.27 19.39
C GLY A 11 -37.86 -62.43 19.74
N PRO A 12 -37.07 -62.41 20.85
CA PRO A 12 -36.67 -61.28 21.71
C PRO A 12 -35.18 -61.35 22.21
N SER A 13 -34.67 -60.26 22.82
CA SER A 13 -33.90 -60.20 24.10
C SER A 13 -33.16 -58.85 24.25
N HIS A 14 -33.54 -58.03 25.24
CA HIS A 14 -32.81 -57.67 26.47
C HIS A 14 -31.36 -57.16 26.23
N GLU A 15 -30.86 -56.03 26.73
CA GLU A 15 -31.21 -55.26 27.92
C GLU A 15 -30.51 -53.87 27.91
N ARG A 16 -31.17 -52.86 28.48
CA ARG A 16 -30.67 -51.54 28.93
C ARG A 16 -30.38 -51.65 30.46
N PRO A 17 -30.04 -50.59 31.24
CA PRO A 17 -29.33 -49.31 31.04
C PRO A 17 -28.38 -48.90 32.22
N ARG A 18 -27.72 -47.74 32.06
CA ARG A 18 -27.37 -46.66 33.05
C ARG A 18 -27.43 -46.92 34.58
N ARG A 19 -26.34 -46.52 35.26
CA ARG A 19 -26.18 -45.51 36.35
C ARG A 19 -24.83 -45.79 37.06
N ASP A 20 -23.87 -44.89 37.25
CA ASP A 20 -23.74 -43.62 38.01
C ASP A 20 -22.55 -43.81 39.00
N GLU A 21 -22.03 -42.70 39.54
CA GLU A 21 -21.16 -42.58 40.73
C GLU A 21 -19.61 -42.62 40.65
N THR A 22 -19.03 -41.42 40.81
CA THR A 22 -17.95 -40.99 41.74
C THR A 22 -16.72 -41.87 42.02
N ARG A 23 -15.50 -41.31 41.86
CA ARG A 23 -14.54 -40.98 42.96
C ARG A 23 -13.15 -40.53 42.46
N ALA A 24 -12.51 -39.75 43.33
CA ALA A 24 -11.22 -39.07 43.25
C ALA A 24 -9.98 -40.01 43.22
N PRO A 25 -8.75 -39.47 43.04
CA PRO A 25 -7.57 -40.18 42.51
C PRO A 25 -6.59 -40.66 43.60
N ARG A 26 -5.74 -41.65 43.31
CA ARG A 26 -4.52 -42.01 44.09
C ARG A 26 -3.58 -42.97 43.34
N THR A 27 -2.42 -42.43 42.94
CA THR A 27 -1.03 -42.80 43.31
C THR A 27 -0.52 -44.26 43.47
N PHE A 28 0.80 -44.39 43.22
CA PHE A 28 1.77 -45.46 43.56
C PHE A 28 1.66 -46.72 42.65
N GLU A 29 2.71 -47.38 42.12
CA GLU A 29 4.13 -47.43 42.51
C GLU A 29 4.99 -48.37 41.63
N LYS A 30 6.32 -48.26 41.85
CA LYS A 30 7.38 -49.32 41.82
C LYS A 30 7.84 -49.83 40.45
N ARG A 31 9.10 -50.19 40.21
CA ARG A 31 10.44 -50.28 40.88
C ARG A 31 11.35 -50.85 39.77
N GLY A 32 12.68 -50.71 39.72
CA GLY A 32 13.67 -50.11 40.59
C GLY A 32 15.07 -50.65 40.27
N GLY A 33 16.09 -49.79 40.41
CA GLY A 33 17.49 -50.03 40.85
C GLY A 33 18.43 -51.00 40.10
N PRO A 34 19.74 -51.05 40.45
CA PRO A 34 20.40 -50.38 41.59
C PRO A 34 21.75 -49.64 41.30
N ARG A 35 22.10 -48.73 42.25
CA ARG A 35 23.41 -48.40 42.91
C ARG A 35 24.71 -48.43 42.07
N ASP A 36 25.65 -47.49 42.17
CA ASP A 36 26.41 -47.14 43.38
C ASP A 36 27.36 -45.95 43.13
N GLY A 37 27.85 -45.29 44.20
CA GLY A 37 29.14 -44.57 44.16
C GLY A 37 29.10 -43.04 44.10
N GLY A 38 28.87 -42.40 45.25
CA GLY A 38 29.13 -40.97 45.43
C GLY A 38 30.62 -40.61 45.51
N ARG A 39 30.95 -39.36 45.19
CA ARG A 39 32.09 -38.61 45.75
C ARG A 39 31.83 -37.11 45.62
N LYS A 40 31.39 -36.50 46.73
CA LYS A 40 31.60 -35.07 47.00
C LYS A 40 33.10 -34.85 47.15
N PHE A 41 33.66 -33.89 46.43
CA PHE A 41 34.97 -33.33 46.73
C PHE A 41 34.78 -31.92 47.28
N ASP A 42 34.92 -31.80 48.60
CA ASP A 42 35.18 -30.53 49.28
C ASP A 42 36.49 -29.94 48.73
N LYS A 43 36.43 -28.74 48.13
CA LYS A 43 37.64 -27.93 47.96
C LYS A 43 37.83 -27.08 49.20
N ARG A 44 38.56 -27.67 50.15
CA ARG A 44 39.33 -26.98 51.18
C ARG A 44 40.21 -25.89 50.55
N GLY A 45 40.41 -24.82 51.30
CA GLY A 45 41.27 -23.69 50.93
C GLY A 45 42.68 -24.10 50.52
N GLY A 46 43.27 -23.27 49.66
CA GLY A 46 44.63 -23.43 49.19
C GLY A 46 45.18 -22.14 48.61
N GLY A 47 45.92 -21.41 49.45
CA GLY A 47 47.14 -20.71 49.09
C GLY A 47 47.10 -19.70 47.93
N ASN A 48 47.07 -18.43 48.30
CA ASN A 48 47.66 -17.34 47.53
C ASN A 48 49.16 -17.64 47.30
N ARG A 49 49.52 -18.32 46.21
CA ARG A 49 50.90 -18.44 45.72
C ARG A 49 51.01 -17.66 44.42
N GLY A 50 51.49 -16.42 44.53
CA GLY A 50 51.93 -15.64 43.38
C GLY A 50 53.10 -16.36 42.72
N GLY A 51 52.86 -16.95 41.55
CA GLY A 51 53.90 -17.47 40.68
C GLY A 51 54.74 -16.30 40.17
N ARG A 52 55.95 -16.16 40.71
CA ARG A 52 57.04 -15.40 40.09
C ARG A 52 57.90 -16.40 39.32
N ASP A 53 58.34 -15.99 38.15
CA ASP A 53 59.31 -16.70 37.32
C ASP A 53 60.71 -16.71 37.97
N PHE A 54 61.63 -17.54 37.47
CA PHE A 54 62.94 -17.85 38.09
C PHE A 54 63.83 -16.62 38.39
N PHE A 55 63.53 -15.46 37.77
CA PHE A 55 64.19 -14.17 38.00
C PHE A 55 63.40 -13.18 38.88
N GLY A 56 62.27 -13.58 39.46
CA GLY A 56 61.51 -12.79 40.44
C GLY A 56 60.54 -11.76 39.85
N ASN A 57 60.28 -11.76 38.55
CA ASN A 57 59.26 -10.90 37.94
C ASN A 57 57.85 -11.46 38.14
N LYS A 58 56.83 -10.59 38.04
CA LYS A 58 55.43 -11.01 37.92
C LYS A 58 55.12 -11.15 36.43
N PRO A 59 54.39 -12.19 35.97
CA PRO A 59 53.95 -12.25 34.60
C PRO A 59 53.08 -11.02 34.29
N GLN A 60 53.45 -10.26 33.26
CA GLN A 60 52.62 -9.15 32.76
C GLN A 60 51.26 -9.73 32.37
N ARG A 61 50.18 -9.20 32.95
CA ARG A 61 48.83 -9.49 32.47
C ARG A 61 48.76 -9.04 31.01
N PRO A 62 48.17 -9.85 30.10
CA PRO A 62 47.94 -9.39 28.74
C PRO A 62 47.13 -8.10 28.82
N VAL A 63 47.56 -7.10 28.04
CA VAL A 63 46.83 -5.85 27.86
C VAL A 63 45.44 -6.23 27.38
N LEU A 64 44.44 -6.03 28.24
CA LEU A 64 43.05 -6.08 27.82
C LEU A 64 42.87 -4.90 26.88
N ASP A 65 42.69 -5.20 25.60
CA ASP A 65 42.25 -4.22 24.63
C ASP A 65 40.83 -3.81 25.02
N ASP A 66 40.68 -2.63 25.62
CA ASP A 66 39.38 -2.09 26.05
C ASP A 66 38.42 -1.84 24.87
N ASN A 67 38.89 -2.01 23.61
CA ASN A 67 38.10 -1.98 22.39
C ASN A 67 37.81 -3.36 21.76
N ALA A 68 38.20 -4.47 22.41
CA ALA A 68 37.85 -5.80 21.91
C ALA A 68 36.35 -6.05 22.12
N PRO A 69 35.58 -6.40 21.06
CA PRO A 69 34.15 -6.62 21.18
C PRO A 69 33.87 -7.72 22.22
N ALA A 70 32.85 -7.50 23.04
CA ALA A 70 32.51 -8.43 24.10
C ALA A 70 32.25 -9.82 23.49
N LYS A 71 32.57 -10.91 24.20
CA LYS A 71 32.30 -12.28 23.70
C LYS A 71 30.85 -12.48 23.28
N SER A 72 29.91 -11.76 23.89
CA SER A 72 28.50 -11.71 23.50
C SER A 72 28.25 -11.08 22.13
N GLU A 73 28.96 -10.00 21.79
CA GLU A 73 28.88 -9.34 20.48
C GLU A 73 29.48 -10.20 19.38
N ILE A 74 30.60 -10.87 19.66
CA ILE A 74 31.22 -11.82 18.70
C ILE A 74 30.27 -12.97 18.37
N VAL A 75 29.60 -13.54 19.39
CA VAL A 75 28.63 -14.63 19.20
C VAL A 75 27.37 -14.12 18.50
N ALA A 76 26.90 -12.91 18.80
CA ALA A 76 25.75 -12.30 18.11
C ALA A 76 26.05 -12.04 16.64
N ASN A 77 27.23 -11.49 16.32
CA ASN A 77 27.68 -11.24 14.95
C ASN A 77 27.84 -12.54 14.17
N HIS A 78 28.39 -13.60 14.78
CA HIS A 78 28.48 -14.90 14.13
C HIS A 78 27.10 -15.47 13.80
N ARG A 79 26.14 -15.41 14.73
CA ARG A 79 24.75 -15.87 14.48
C ARG A 79 24.07 -15.04 13.40
N PHE A 80 24.28 -13.72 13.41
CA PHE A 80 23.76 -12.83 12.38
C PHE A 80 24.31 -13.23 11.00
N ASN A 81 25.62 -13.42 10.89
CA ASN A 81 26.26 -13.83 9.62
C ASN A 81 25.72 -15.18 9.13
N ASP A 82 25.63 -16.19 10.01
CA ASP A 82 25.11 -17.51 9.64
C ASP A 82 23.67 -17.44 9.10
N ILE A 83 22.80 -16.63 9.73
CA ILE A 83 21.41 -16.46 9.29
C ILE A 83 21.35 -15.63 8.01
N SER A 84 22.11 -14.54 7.93
CA SER A 84 22.19 -13.67 6.74
C SER A 84 22.68 -14.44 5.51
N ASP A 85 23.68 -15.31 5.67
CA ASP A 85 24.20 -16.15 4.59
C ASP A 85 23.15 -17.16 4.09
N LEU A 86 22.30 -17.67 4.99
CA LEU A 86 21.18 -18.53 4.62
C LEU A 86 20.07 -17.74 3.91
N ASP A 87 19.75 -16.54 4.38
CA ASP A 87 18.77 -15.66 3.74
C ASP A 87 19.23 -15.27 2.33
N ASP A 88 20.51 -14.96 2.15
CA ASP A 88 21.11 -14.71 0.84
C ASP A 88 20.97 -15.93 -0.09
N GLN A 89 21.23 -17.14 0.40
CA GLN A 89 21.02 -18.37 -0.38
C GLN A 89 19.55 -18.58 -0.75
N ILE A 90 18.62 -18.32 0.17
CA ILE A 90 17.18 -18.40 -0.07
C ILE A 90 16.77 -17.42 -1.17
N LEU A 91 17.24 -16.17 -1.11
CA LEU A 91 16.95 -15.14 -2.11
C LEU A 91 17.52 -15.48 -3.50
N HIS A 92 18.73 -16.05 -3.58
CA HIS A 92 19.30 -16.53 -4.84
C HIS A 92 18.52 -17.71 -5.43
N LEU A 93 18.09 -18.67 -4.60
CA LEU A 93 17.24 -19.78 -5.04
C LEU A 93 15.87 -19.29 -5.50
N LEU A 94 15.32 -18.28 -4.83
CA LEU A 94 14.07 -17.62 -5.20
C LEU A 94 14.18 -16.95 -6.57
N GLU A 95 15.23 -16.14 -6.80
CA GLU A 95 15.50 -15.50 -8.10
C GLU A 95 15.60 -16.55 -9.21
N LYS A 96 16.40 -17.60 -8.98
CA LYS A 96 16.61 -18.67 -9.95
C LYS A 96 15.31 -19.38 -10.31
N ARG A 97 14.49 -19.70 -9.31
CA ARG A 97 13.15 -20.27 -9.51
C ARG A 97 12.27 -19.33 -10.32
N ALA A 98 12.23 -18.06 -9.94
CA ALA A 98 11.41 -17.06 -10.61
C ALA A 98 11.84 -16.85 -12.07
N PHE A 99 13.15 -16.82 -12.33
CA PHE A 99 13.73 -16.76 -13.68
C PHE A 99 13.31 -17.94 -14.56
N LEU A 100 13.36 -19.17 -14.03
CA LEU A 100 12.93 -20.35 -14.78
C LEU A 100 11.45 -20.30 -15.16
N ILE A 101 10.58 -19.85 -14.24
CA ILE A 101 9.15 -19.68 -14.52
C ILE A 101 8.91 -18.57 -15.55
N ARG A 102 9.62 -17.44 -15.46
CA ARG A 102 9.54 -16.36 -16.45
C ARG A 102 10.00 -16.80 -17.83
N LYS A 103 11.11 -17.56 -17.90
CA LYS A 103 11.62 -18.14 -19.14
C LYS A 103 10.58 -19.05 -19.79
N GLU A 104 9.94 -19.90 -19.00
CA GLU A 104 8.82 -20.73 -19.47
C GLU A 104 7.65 -19.87 -19.95
N GLY A 105 7.22 -18.88 -19.17
CA GLY A 105 6.15 -17.95 -19.56
C GLY A 105 6.44 -17.18 -20.85
N ALA A 106 7.67 -16.70 -21.02
CA ALA A 106 8.12 -16.02 -22.25
C ALA A 106 8.11 -16.96 -23.46
N TRP A 107 8.60 -18.19 -23.30
CA TRP A 107 8.54 -19.22 -24.34
C TRP A 107 7.08 -19.53 -24.73
N ARG A 108 6.17 -19.65 -23.75
CA ARG A 108 4.74 -19.88 -24.00
C ARG A 108 4.10 -18.71 -24.74
N LYS A 109 4.41 -17.47 -24.33
CA LYS A 109 3.95 -16.25 -25.02
C LYS A 109 4.42 -16.22 -26.48
N SER A 110 5.67 -16.65 -26.75
CA SER A 110 6.18 -16.77 -28.13
C SER A 110 5.40 -17.79 -28.98
N LYS A 111 4.73 -18.75 -28.34
CA LYS A 111 3.82 -19.73 -28.94
C LYS A 111 2.34 -19.33 -28.87
N GLN A 112 2.04 -18.05 -28.58
CA GLN A 112 0.69 -17.52 -28.37
C GLN A 112 -0.13 -18.27 -27.29
N LYS A 113 0.55 -18.85 -26.31
CA LYS A 113 -0.07 -19.49 -25.14
C LYS A 113 -0.07 -18.53 -23.94
N SER A 114 -0.92 -18.81 -22.96
CA SER A 114 -0.91 -18.11 -21.67
C SER A 114 0.47 -18.15 -21.03
N LEU A 115 0.89 -17.03 -20.41
CA LEU A 115 2.12 -16.92 -19.62
C LEU A 115 2.18 -17.96 -18.50
N VAL A 116 1.04 -18.33 -17.94
CA VAL A 116 0.92 -19.34 -16.89
C VAL A 116 0.58 -20.69 -17.52
N ASP A 117 1.25 -21.75 -17.07
CA ASP A 117 0.91 -23.13 -17.39
C ASP A 117 0.22 -23.81 -16.18
N PRO A 118 -1.12 -23.99 -16.22
CA PRO A 118 -1.86 -24.60 -15.12
C PRO A 118 -1.41 -26.04 -14.81
N LYS A 119 -0.93 -26.79 -15.80
CA LYS A 119 -0.47 -28.17 -15.62
C LYS A 119 0.88 -28.19 -14.91
N LEU A 120 1.82 -27.33 -15.35
CA LEU A 120 3.12 -27.19 -14.70
C LEU A 120 2.96 -26.69 -13.26
N GLU A 121 2.12 -25.68 -13.04
CA GLU A 121 1.85 -25.14 -11.69
C GLU A 121 1.30 -26.22 -10.75
N LYS A 122 0.34 -27.02 -11.22
CA LYS A 122 -0.20 -28.15 -10.45
C LYS A 122 0.88 -29.18 -10.08
N LEU A 123 1.79 -29.50 -11.01
CA LEU A 123 2.90 -30.43 -10.76
C LEU A 123 3.91 -29.84 -9.76
N LEU A 124 4.28 -28.58 -9.94
CA LEU A 124 5.17 -27.87 -9.02
C LEU A 124 4.58 -27.80 -7.61
N ARG A 125 3.28 -27.53 -7.49
CA ARG A 125 2.59 -27.52 -6.19
C ARG A 125 2.61 -28.88 -5.52
N GLY A 126 2.25 -29.94 -6.26
CA GLY A 126 2.29 -31.30 -5.72
C GLY A 126 3.68 -31.73 -5.26
N SER A 127 4.74 -31.33 -6.00
CA SER A 127 6.12 -31.58 -5.59
C SER A 127 6.52 -30.76 -4.36
N PHE A 128 6.08 -29.50 -4.28
CA PHE A 128 6.39 -28.60 -3.17
C PHE A 128 5.72 -29.07 -1.87
N ASP A 129 4.42 -29.39 -1.91
CA ASP A 129 3.67 -29.87 -0.75
C ASP A 129 4.25 -31.19 -0.21
N ARG A 130 4.70 -32.10 -1.09
CA ARG A 130 5.39 -33.34 -0.69
C ARG A 130 6.68 -33.05 0.05
N LYS A 131 7.53 -32.16 -0.50
CA LYS A 131 8.83 -31.80 0.10
C LYS A 131 8.67 -31.03 1.42
N ALA A 132 7.68 -30.14 1.50
CA ALA A 132 7.32 -29.47 2.75
C ALA A 132 6.90 -30.47 3.84
N GLY A 133 6.12 -31.49 3.47
CA GLY A 133 5.77 -32.58 4.37
C GLY A 133 6.97 -33.40 4.85
N GLU A 134 7.91 -33.74 3.96
CA GLU A 134 9.16 -34.43 4.31
C GLU A 134 10.01 -33.61 5.31
N LEU A 135 9.99 -32.27 5.22
CA LEU A 135 10.68 -31.36 6.12
C LEU A 135 9.87 -30.99 7.38
N SER A 136 8.68 -31.58 7.58
CA SER A 136 7.79 -31.28 8.70
C SER A 136 7.42 -29.79 8.83
N LEU A 137 7.32 -29.08 7.70
CA LEU A 137 6.90 -27.67 7.67
C LEU A 137 5.38 -27.56 7.82
N ASP A 138 4.91 -26.46 8.42
CA ASP A 138 3.47 -26.22 8.59
C ASP A 138 2.76 -26.16 7.23
N ALA A 139 1.64 -26.89 7.13
CA ALA A 139 0.91 -27.02 5.88
C ALA A 139 0.25 -25.72 5.43
N LYS A 140 -0.19 -24.85 6.34
CA LYS A 140 -0.82 -23.57 5.98
C LYS A 140 0.25 -22.59 5.49
N LEU A 141 1.36 -22.46 6.23
CA LEU A 141 2.48 -21.60 5.87
C LEU A 141 3.13 -22.04 4.55
N SER A 142 3.30 -23.34 4.33
CA SER A 142 3.88 -23.86 3.07
C SER A 142 3.00 -23.52 1.87
N LYS A 143 1.67 -23.59 2.02
CA LYS A 143 0.72 -23.19 0.95
C LYS A 143 0.82 -21.70 0.65
N GLN A 144 0.92 -20.86 1.67
CA GLN A 144 1.10 -19.41 1.51
C GLN A 144 2.44 -19.07 0.87
N LEU A 145 3.53 -19.72 1.32
CA LEU A 145 4.87 -19.56 0.75
C LEU A 145 4.86 -19.89 -0.73
N PHE A 146 4.28 -21.01 -1.17
CA PHE A 146 4.22 -21.33 -2.61
C PHE A 146 3.51 -20.25 -3.43
N THR A 147 2.41 -19.68 -2.91
CA THR A 147 1.71 -18.57 -3.57
C THR A 147 2.60 -17.35 -3.69
N LEU A 148 3.31 -16.96 -2.63
CA LEU A 148 4.29 -15.87 -2.64
C LEU A 148 5.43 -16.14 -3.64
N LEU A 149 6.01 -17.34 -3.63
CA LEU A 149 7.08 -17.76 -4.55
C LEU A 149 6.67 -17.62 -6.03
N ASN A 150 5.39 -17.91 -6.36
CA ASN A 150 4.87 -17.72 -7.72
C ASN A 150 4.67 -16.25 -8.07
N GLN A 151 4.39 -15.38 -7.10
CA GLN A 151 4.25 -13.96 -7.40
C GLN A 151 5.58 -13.32 -7.77
N PHE A 152 6.70 -13.76 -7.20
CA PHE A 152 8.03 -13.29 -7.64
C PHE A 152 8.35 -13.59 -9.11
N SER A 153 7.70 -14.60 -9.72
CA SER A 153 7.84 -14.86 -11.16
C SER A 153 6.87 -14.06 -12.02
N LEU A 154 5.77 -13.58 -11.46
CA LEU A 154 4.76 -12.77 -12.15
C LEU A 154 4.99 -11.27 -11.97
N ALA A 155 5.64 -10.86 -10.89
CA ALA A 155 6.11 -9.51 -10.66
C ALA A 155 7.03 -9.07 -11.80
N ASP A 156 6.93 -7.81 -12.20
CA ASP A 156 7.89 -7.24 -13.13
C ASP A 156 9.30 -7.46 -12.56
N VAL A 157 10.17 -8.04 -13.38
CA VAL A 157 11.55 -8.32 -12.97
C VAL A 157 12.17 -6.99 -12.60
N ARG A 158 12.39 -6.78 -11.30
CA ARG A 158 13.31 -5.76 -10.81
C ARG A 158 14.62 -6.03 -11.54
N LYS A 159 14.99 -5.17 -12.49
CA LYS A 159 16.36 -5.21 -13.00
C LYS A 159 17.24 -5.09 -11.77
N LYS A 160 18.22 -5.98 -11.62
CA LYS A 160 19.25 -5.80 -10.61
C LYS A 160 19.71 -4.36 -10.75
N PHE A 161 19.66 -3.62 -9.65
CA PHE A 161 20.08 -2.24 -9.67
C PHE A 161 21.59 -2.24 -9.92
N GLU A 162 21.97 -1.93 -11.16
CA GLU A 162 23.35 -1.90 -11.65
C GLU A 162 23.81 -0.45 -11.91
N GLY A 163 23.00 0.55 -11.52
CA GLY A 163 23.28 1.97 -11.72
C GLY A 163 23.73 2.68 -10.44
N GLU A 164 24.12 3.95 -10.56
CA GLU A 164 24.56 4.78 -9.41
C GLU A 164 23.39 5.36 -8.59
N GLY A 165 22.15 5.14 -9.03
CA GLY A 165 20.95 5.68 -8.39
C GLY A 165 20.75 7.16 -8.65
N TYR A 166 19.63 7.69 -8.19
CA TYR A 166 19.32 9.10 -8.37
C TYR A 166 19.70 9.88 -7.12
N LYS A 167 20.83 10.59 -7.19
CA LYS A 167 21.34 11.41 -6.10
C LYS A 167 20.55 12.70 -5.96
N LEU A 168 19.97 12.90 -4.78
CA LEU A 168 19.23 14.10 -4.40
C LEU A 168 20.18 15.14 -3.83
N ALA A 169 20.35 16.24 -4.57
CA ALA A 169 21.17 17.38 -4.19
C ALA A 169 20.45 18.68 -4.58
N PRO A 170 19.39 19.09 -3.84
CA PRO A 170 18.68 20.33 -4.13
C PRO A 170 19.57 21.54 -3.90
N ARG A 171 19.34 22.61 -4.66
CA ARG A 171 19.92 23.93 -4.38
C ARG A 171 19.20 24.56 -3.19
N VAL A 172 19.95 25.11 -2.23
CA VAL A 172 19.40 25.70 -0.99
C VAL A 172 19.20 27.22 -1.12
N ASP A 173 19.11 27.72 -2.35
CA ASP A 173 18.80 29.13 -2.61
C ASP A 173 17.34 29.44 -2.27
N ARG A 174 17.05 30.72 -1.95
CA ARG A 174 15.66 31.15 -1.69
C ARG A 174 14.81 30.90 -2.93
N ILE A 175 13.71 30.18 -2.75
CA ILE A 175 12.83 29.78 -3.86
C ILE A 175 11.98 30.96 -4.31
N LYS A 176 11.79 31.10 -5.63
CA LYS A 176 10.81 32.00 -6.23
C LYS A 176 10.23 31.29 -7.44
N ALA A 177 9.24 30.44 -7.20
CA ALA A 177 8.70 29.52 -8.18
C ALA A 177 7.18 29.64 -8.35
N GLY A 178 6.70 29.28 -9.53
CA GLY A 178 5.29 29.13 -9.85
C GLY A 178 5.04 27.78 -10.53
N ILE A 179 3.93 27.12 -10.22
CA ILE A 179 3.57 25.85 -10.86
C ILE A 179 2.05 25.64 -10.89
N ALA A 180 1.54 25.04 -11.96
CA ALA A 180 0.21 24.45 -11.97
C ALA A 180 0.18 23.23 -11.05
N GLY A 181 -0.50 23.36 -9.91
CA GLY A 181 -0.46 22.36 -8.86
C GLY A 181 -1.08 21.03 -9.31
N PRO A 182 -0.49 19.88 -8.94
CA PRO A 182 -1.04 18.59 -9.33
C PRO A 182 -2.45 18.38 -8.75
N ARG A 183 -3.37 17.89 -9.57
CA ARG A 183 -4.77 17.65 -9.19
C ARG A 183 -4.96 16.34 -8.45
N SER A 184 -6.01 16.26 -7.64
CA SER A 184 -6.35 15.08 -6.85
C SER A 184 -6.67 13.89 -7.75
N PHE A 185 -5.81 12.86 -7.71
CA PHE A 185 -5.98 11.65 -8.53
C PHE A 185 -7.28 10.90 -8.20
N ARG A 186 -7.64 10.85 -6.92
CA ARG A 186 -8.85 10.15 -6.46
C ARG A 186 -10.09 10.88 -6.91
N PHE A 187 -10.15 12.20 -6.70
CA PHE A 187 -11.27 13.03 -7.15
C PHE A 187 -11.46 12.92 -8.66
N THR A 188 -10.38 13.05 -9.45
CA THR A 188 -10.42 12.88 -10.92
C THR A 188 -11.01 11.52 -11.32
N ARG A 189 -10.57 10.44 -10.68
CA ARG A 189 -11.05 9.09 -10.98
C ARG A 189 -12.51 8.89 -10.62
N MET A 190 -12.93 9.39 -9.46
CA MET A 190 -14.32 9.30 -9.01
C MET A 190 -15.24 10.11 -9.93
N MET A 191 -14.88 11.34 -10.30
CA MET A 191 -15.62 12.15 -11.28
C MET A 191 -15.72 11.44 -12.64
N LEU A 192 -14.62 10.86 -13.12
CA LEU A 192 -14.62 10.10 -14.38
C LEU A 192 -15.56 8.88 -14.30
N ALA A 193 -15.54 8.15 -13.19
CA ALA A 193 -16.39 7.00 -12.96
C ALA A 193 -17.88 7.40 -12.87
N MET A 194 -18.19 8.49 -12.18
CA MET A 194 -19.54 9.08 -12.13
C MET A 194 -20.03 9.43 -13.53
N ALA A 195 -19.24 10.19 -14.30
CA ALA A 195 -19.60 10.60 -15.66
C ALA A 195 -19.79 9.41 -16.60
N ALA A 196 -18.89 8.42 -16.54
CA ALA A 196 -18.97 7.21 -17.34
C ALA A 196 -20.20 6.35 -16.98
N SER A 197 -20.50 6.21 -15.69
CA SER A 197 -21.67 5.46 -15.21
C SER A 197 -22.99 6.13 -15.57
N ALA A 198 -23.06 7.47 -15.47
CA ALA A 198 -24.22 8.26 -15.85
C ALA A 198 -24.39 8.43 -17.37
N GLY A 199 -23.34 8.13 -18.16
CA GLY A 199 -23.31 8.39 -19.59
C GLY A 199 -23.26 9.89 -19.94
N THR A 200 -22.79 10.72 -19.01
CA THR A 200 -22.74 12.18 -19.14
C THR A 200 -21.44 12.62 -19.80
N LYS A 201 -21.53 13.57 -20.74
CA LYS A 201 -20.36 14.16 -21.39
C LYS A 201 -19.66 15.10 -20.42
N THR A 202 -18.37 14.87 -20.19
CA THR A 202 -17.55 15.66 -19.26
C THR A 202 -16.08 15.64 -19.69
N THR A 203 -15.42 16.78 -19.59
CA THR A 203 -13.98 16.97 -19.78
C THR A 203 -13.34 17.35 -18.45
N LEU A 204 -12.49 16.48 -17.93
CA LEU A 204 -11.70 16.72 -16.73
C LEU A 204 -10.38 17.38 -17.16
N SER A 205 -10.16 18.64 -16.80
CA SER A 205 -8.94 19.38 -17.11
C SER A 205 -8.70 20.55 -16.14
N PRO A 206 -7.44 20.91 -15.83
CA PRO A 206 -6.23 20.13 -16.11
C PRO A 206 -6.20 18.86 -15.24
N VAL A 207 -5.71 17.73 -15.74
CA VAL A 207 -5.46 16.54 -14.90
C VAL A 207 -3.97 16.34 -14.70
N THR A 208 -3.59 15.82 -13.53
CA THR A 208 -2.26 15.23 -13.38
C THR A 208 -2.32 13.80 -13.87
N MET A 209 -1.89 13.61 -15.11
CA MET A 209 -2.01 12.33 -15.78
C MET A 209 -0.98 11.32 -15.24
N ASN A 210 -1.48 10.26 -14.62
CA ASN A 210 -0.67 9.21 -13.99
C ASN A 210 -1.12 7.80 -14.42
N ALA A 211 -0.40 6.76 -13.99
CA ALA A 211 -0.76 5.39 -14.35
C ALA A 211 -2.18 4.97 -13.87
N PRO A 212 -2.60 5.20 -12.61
CA PRO A 212 -3.95 4.87 -12.15
C PRO A 212 -5.09 5.53 -12.95
N ASN A 213 -4.94 6.80 -13.33
CA ASN A 213 -5.92 7.52 -14.16
C ASN A 213 -6.04 6.89 -15.55
N LYS A 214 -4.90 6.56 -16.19
CA LYS A 214 -4.88 5.88 -17.50
C LYS A 214 -5.49 4.49 -17.42
N ASP A 215 -5.20 3.75 -16.36
CA ASP A 215 -5.72 2.39 -16.18
C ASP A 215 -7.23 2.40 -15.93
N LEU A 216 -7.75 3.36 -15.15
CA LEU A 216 -9.20 3.53 -14.99
C LEU A 216 -9.88 3.89 -16.31
N ALA A 217 -9.35 4.87 -17.05
CA ALA A 217 -9.88 5.29 -18.34
C ALA A 217 -9.97 4.12 -19.34
N LYS A 218 -8.92 3.27 -19.39
CA LYS A 218 -8.92 2.03 -20.19
C LYS A 218 -9.96 1.03 -19.69
N ALA A 219 -10.07 0.83 -18.37
CA ALA A 219 -11.00 -0.13 -17.78
C ALA A 219 -12.46 0.26 -18.07
N LEU A 220 -12.82 1.53 -17.86
CA LEU A 220 -14.14 2.08 -18.18
C LEU A 220 -14.44 1.96 -19.69
N LYS A 221 -13.46 2.19 -20.56
CA LYS A 221 -13.60 1.97 -22.00
C LYS A 221 -13.86 0.51 -22.37
N GLN A 222 -13.29 -0.45 -21.64
CA GLN A 222 -13.53 -1.89 -21.85
C GLN A 222 -14.93 -2.33 -21.43
N VAL A 223 -15.63 -1.53 -20.61
CA VAL A 223 -17.03 -1.75 -20.22
C VAL A 223 -17.97 -0.71 -20.86
N GLY A 224 -17.63 -0.23 -22.06
CA GLY A 224 -18.57 0.50 -22.92
C GLY A 224 -18.48 2.03 -22.91
N ALA A 225 -17.79 2.64 -21.94
CA ALA A 225 -17.71 4.11 -21.85
C ALA A 225 -16.88 4.72 -22.99
N PRO A 226 -17.36 5.77 -23.69
CA PRO A 226 -16.64 6.41 -24.77
C PRO A 226 -15.60 7.40 -24.22
N ILE A 227 -14.49 6.86 -23.68
CA ILE A 227 -13.44 7.66 -23.05
C ILE A 227 -12.25 7.90 -23.99
N SER A 228 -11.78 9.15 -23.97
CA SER A 228 -10.58 9.67 -24.64
C SER A 228 -9.72 10.44 -23.61
N TRP A 229 -8.41 10.55 -23.83
CA TRP A 229 -7.51 11.29 -22.94
C TRP A 229 -6.24 11.74 -23.66
N ASP A 230 -5.58 12.75 -23.11
CA ASP A 230 -4.23 13.19 -23.46
C ASP A 230 -3.39 13.38 -22.17
N ASP A 231 -2.25 14.06 -22.25
CA ASP A 231 -1.38 14.29 -21.10
C ASP A 231 -1.99 15.27 -20.08
N ASP A 232 -2.89 16.18 -20.48
CA ASP A 232 -3.43 17.24 -19.61
C ASP A 232 -4.97 17.16 -19.39
N TRP A 233 -5.68 16.23 -20.04
CA TRP A 233 -7.13 16.07 -19.87
C TRP A 233 -7.60 14.61 -20.02
N ILE A 234 -8.76 14.29 -19.44
CA ILE A 234 -9.50 13.03 -19.66
C ILE A 234 -10.96 13.38 -19.92
N ARG A 235 -11.58 12.77 -20.94
CA ARG A 235 -12.94 13.09 -21.35
C ARG A 235 -13.80 11.84 -21.50
N ASN A 236 -15.04 11.92 -21.03
CA ASN A 236 -16.12 11.04 -21.43
C ASN A 236 -16.96 11.74 -22.50
N GLU A 237 -17.15 11.12 -23.66
CA GLU A 237 -17.95 11.70 -24.76
C GLU A 237 -19.46 11.67 -24.49
N GLY A 238 -19.89 10.92 -23.47
CA GLY A 238 -21.28 10.75 -23.10
C GLY A 238 -22.10 9.91 -24.09
N GLY A 239 -23.41 9.82 -23.85
CA GLY A 239 -24.37 9.13 -24.71
C GLY A 239 -24.38 7.60 -24.58
N LYS A 240 -23.51 7.02 -23.75
CA LYS A 240 -23.49 5.59 -23.40
C LYS A 240 -23.12 5.40 -21.93
N THR A 241 -23.85 4.53 -21.24
CA THR A 241 -23.56 4.09 -19.88
C THR A 241 -22.65 2.85 -19.90
N LEU A 242 -22.29 2.36 -18.71
CA LEU A 242 -21.47 1.16 -18.56
C LEU A 242 -22.25 -0.12 -18.90
N GLU A 243 -21.56 -1.07 -19.52
CA GLU A 243 -22.05 -2.40 -19.90
C GLU A 243 -21.09 -3.46 -19.33
N PHE A 244 -21.51 -4.18 -18.30
CA PHE A 244 -20.67 -5.17 -17.63
C PHE A 244 -20.87 -6.61 -18.13
N GLU A 245 -22.08 -6.95 -18.61
CA GLU A 245 -22.42 -8.33 -19.02
C GLU A 245 -21.46 -8.88 -20.07
N GLY A 246 -20.85 -10.04 -19.76
CA GLY A 246 -19.90 -10.72 -20.65
C GLY A 246 -18.52 -10.07 -20.77
N ASN A 247 -18.34 -8.84 -20.29
CA ASN A 247 -17.12 -8.06 -20.44
C ASN A 247 -16.03 -8.44 -19.41
N MET A 248 -14.78 -8.20 -19.80
CA MET A 248 -13.61 -8.33 -18.94
C MET A 248 -12.87 -7.00 -18.89
N ALA A 249 -12.72 -6.44 -17.68
CA ALA A 249 -11.99 -5.19 -17.45
C ALA A 249 -10.61 -5.44 -16.82
N PHE A 250 -9.59 -4.84 -17.41
CA PHE A 250 -8.24 -4.72 -16.84
C PHE A 250 -8.16 -3.42 -16.04
N VAL A 251 -8.11 -3.54 -14.71
CA VAL A 251 -8.22 -2.40 -13.77
C VAL A 251 -6.88 -1.76 -13.41
N GLY A 252 -5.78 -2.27 -13.94
CA GLY A 252 -4.43 -1.79 -13.63
C GLY A 252 -3.87 -2.44 -12.38
N GLU A 253 -3.22 -1.62 -11.54
CA GLU A 253 -2.50 -2.06 -10.33
C GLU A 253 -3.11 -1.53 -9.03
N ASP A 254 -3.93 -0.48 -9.10
CA ASP A 254 -4.51 0.20 -7.94
C ASP A 254 -5.82 -0.49 -7.50
N PRO A 255 -5.93 -0.97 -6.25
CA PRO A 255 -7.15 -1.61 -5.74
C PRO A 255 -8.39 -0.74 -5.80
N PHE A 256 -8.26 0.59 -5.70
CA PHE A 256 -9.40 1.49 -5.77
C PHE A 256 -10.06 1.47 -7.15
N ASN A 257 -9.29 1.34 -8.24
CA ASN A 257 -9.86 1.14 -9.59
C ASN A 257 -10.69 -0.14 -9.67
N PHE A 258 -10.18 -1.23 -9.07
CA PHE A 258 -10.93 -2.48 -8.97
C PHE A 258 -12.23 -2.29 -8.20
N TYR A 259 -12.17 -1.70 -7.01
CA TYR A 259 -13.34 -1.51 -6.17
C TYR A 259 -14.39 -0.59 -6.79
N MET A 260 -13.99 0.50 -7.46
CA MET A 260 -14.93 1.36 -8.18
C MET A 260 -15.70 0.60 -9.25
N LEU A 261 -15.00 -0.13 -10.13
CA LEU A 261 -15.68 -0.91 -11.17
C LEU A 261 -16.50 -2.07 -10.61
N LEU A 262 -16.02 -2.73 -9.55
CA LEU A 262 -16.76 -3.77 -8.84
C LEU A 262 -18.08 -3.23 -8.31
N CYS A 263 -18.05 -2.09 -7.60
CA CYS A 263 -19.24 -1.52 -6.96
C CYS A 263 -20.23 -0.94 -7.98
N LEU A 264 -19.75 -0.30 -9.06
CA LEU A 264 -20.60 0.13 -10.16
C LEU A 264 -21.28 -1.07 -10.84
N ALA A 265 -20.56 -2.18 -11.03
CA ALA A 265 -21.14 -3.39 -11.61
C ALA A 265 -22.26 -4.01 -10.75
N LEU A 266 -22.31 -3.75 -9.43
CA LEU A 266 -23.38 -4.24 -8.55
C LEU A 266 -24.75 -3.66 -8.93
N GLY A 267 -24.79 -2.48 -9.55
CA GLY A 267 -26.02 -1.87 -10.05
C GLY A 267 -26.58 -2.54 -11.32
N HIS A 268 -25.86 -3.50 -11.90
CA HIS A 268 -26.26 -4.21 -13.11
C HIS A 268 -26.50 -5.70 -12.84
N ALA A 269 -27.51 -6.27 -13.47
CA ALA A 269 -27.66 -7.73 -13.53
C ALA A 269 -26.68 -8.30 -14.56
N GLY A 270 -25.94 -9.34 -14.19
CA GLY A 270 -25.03 -9.98 -15.12
C GLY A 270 -23.76 -10.59 -14.54
N ARG A 271 -22.85 -10.96 -15.42
CA ARG A 271 -21.55 -11.56 -15.13
C ARG A 271 -20.45 -10.79 -15.82
N CYS A 272 -19.47 -10.34 -15.05
CA CYS A 272 -18.27 -9.71 -15.58
C CYS A 272 -17.01 -10.28 -14.95
N LYS A 273 -15.85 -9.95 -15.52
CA LYS A 273 -14.55 -10.38 -15.02
C LYS A 273 -13.63 -9.18 -14.80
N PHE A 274 -12.86 -9.23 -13.74
CA PHE A 274 -11.82 -8.24 -13.47
C PHE A 274 -10.46 -8.91 -13.45
N THR A 275 -9.49 -8.28 -14.10
CA THR A 275 -8.09 -8.71 -14.14
C THR A 275 -7.19 -7.49 -13.89
N GLY A 276 -5.96 -7.71 -13.47
CA GLY A 276 -5.05 -6.65 -13.06
C GLY A 276 -3.60 -7.07 -13.11
N LYS A 277 -2.73 -6.14 -12.73
CA LYS A 277 -1.31 -6.38 -12.54
C LYS A 277 -1.04 -7.28 -11.32
N PRO A 278 0.19 -7.83 -11.18
CA PRO A 278 0.53 -8.75 -10.10
C PRO A 278 0.17 -8.29 -8.68
N ALA A 279 0.26 -7.00 -8.37
CA ALA A 279 -0.10 -6.49 -7.04
C ALA A 279 -1.56 -6.82 -6.65
N LEU A 280 -2.49 -6.81 -7.61
CA LEU A 280 -3.90 -7.14 -7.35
C LEU A 280 -4.18 -8.64 -7.21
N GLN A 281 -3.19 -9.49 -7.51
CA GLN A 281 -3.28 -10.93 -7.23
C GLN A 281 -3.20 -11.21 -5.72
N LEU A 282 -2.55 -10.32 -4.97
CA LEU A 282 -2.43 -10.43 -3.51
C LEU A 282 -3.65 -9.94 -2.74
N LEU A 283 -4.58 -9.26 -3.40
CA LEU A 283 -5.75 -8.69 -2.76
C LEU A 283 -6.61 -9.81 -2.12
N ASP A 284 -6.97 -9.68 -0.85
CA ASP A 284 -7.88 -10.63 -0.21
C ASP A 284 -9.34 -10.33 -0.57
N VAL A 285 -9.79 -10.83 -1.72
CA VAL A 285 -11.19 -10.64 -2.14
C VAL A 285 -12.16 -11.53 -1.36
N ALA A 286 -11.66 -12.52 -0.60
CA ALA A 286 -12.52 -13.37 0.22
C ALA A 286 -13.13 -12.59 1.38
N SER A 287 -12.48 -11.53 1.84
CA SER A 287 -13.04 -10.58 2.81
C SER A 287 -14.38 -9.98 2.35
N LEU A 288 -14.53 -9.73 1.04
CA LEU A 288 -15.73 -9.15 0.44
C LEU A 288 -16.91 -10.13 0.40
N ASN A 289 -16.66 -11.44 0.44
CA ASN A 289 -17.72 -12.46 0.39
C ASN A 289 -18.61 -12.47 1.64
N LYS A 290 -18.24 -11.74 2.69
CA LYS A 290 -19.09 -11.49 3.86
C LYS A 290 -20.15 -10.41 3.60
N ILE A 291 -19.96 -9.58 2.58
CA ILE A 291 -20.78 -8.39 2.29
C ILE A 291 -21.51 -8.54 0.95
N LEU A 292 -20.81 -8.96 -0.11
CA LEU A 292 -21.35 -9.01 -1.46
C LEU A 292 -22.66 -9.81 -1.60
N PRO A 293 -22.92 -10.91 -0.87
CA PRO A 293 -24.21 -11.58 -0.91
C PRO A 293 -25.38 -10.69 -0.48
N ARG A 294 -25.16 -9.78 0.48
CA ARG A 294 -26.17 -8.78 0.91
C ARG A 294 -26.34 -7.65 -0.12
N LEU A 295 -25.39 -7.51 -1.03
CA LEU A 295 -25.44 -6.59 -2.16
C LEU A 295 -25.85 -7.32 -3.46
N GLY A 296 -26.53 -8.46 -3.36
CA GLY A 296 -27.05 -9.19 -4.51
C GLY A 296 -25.98 -9.79 -5.42
N ALA A 297 -24.76 -10.01 -4.92
CA ALA A 297 -23.61 -10.39 -5.75
C ALA A 297 -22.74 -11.50 -5.16
N ARG A 298 -21.98 -12.16 -6.04
CA ARG A 298 -20.99 -13.16 -5.70
C ARG A 298 -19.70 -12.91 -6.46
N LEU A 299 -18.58 -12.89 -5.73
CA LEU A 299 -17.25 -12.72 -6.31
C LEU A 299 -16.43 -13.99 -6.12
N VAL A 300 -15.92 -14.53 -7.23
CA VAL A 300 -15.20 -15.81 -7.24
C VAL A 300 -13.82 -15.61 -7.90
N PRO A 301 -12.72 -15.88 -7.17
CA PRO A 301 -11.40 -15.97 -7.78
C PRO A 301 -11.39 -17.02 -8.89
N MET A 302 -10.84 -16.65 -10.05
CA MET A 302 -10.75 -17.58 -11.19
C MET A 302 -9.63 -18.61 -10.99
N ASN A 303 -8.67 -18.32 -10.12
CA ASN A 303 -7.66 -19.27 -9.66
C ASN A 303 -7.94 -19.64 -8.19
N PRO A 304 -8.36 -20.88 -7.86
CA PRO A 304 -8.66 -21.29 -6.48
C PRO A 304 -7.49 -21.16 -5.50
N ASN A 305 -6.26 -21.10 -6.00
CA ASN A 305 -5.05 -20.99 -5.18
C ASN A 305 -4.59 -19.54 -4.99
N ASN A 306 -5.31 -18.58 -5.58
CA ASN A 306 -4.98 -17.17 -5.53
C ASN A 306 -6.17 -16.37 -4.98
N PRO A 307 -6.04 -15.69 -3.83
CA PRO A 307 -7.17 -14.99 -3.22
C PRO A 307 -7.57 -13.73 -3.98
N GLY A 308 -6.71 -13.17 -4.84
CA GLY A 308 -6.98 -11.93 -5.57
C GLY A 308 -7.42 -12.10 -7.02
N LEU A 309 -7.13 -11.08 -7.83
CA LEU A 309 -7.46 -11.06 -9.26
C LEU A 309 -6.65 -12.14 -10.03
N PRO A 310 -7.17 -12.68 -11.15
CA PRO A 310 -8.45 -12.35 -11.77
C PRO A 310 -9.66 -12.96 -11.06
N VAL A 311 -10.75 -12.21 -11.01
CA VAL A 311 -12.01 -12.59 -10.35
C VAL A 311 -13.18 -12.52 -11.34
N ARG A 312 -14.20 -13.33 -11.09
CA ARG A 312 -15.50 -13.27 -11.75
C ARG A 312 -16.54 -12.74 -10.78
N LEU A 313 -17.28 -11.73 -11.20
CA LEU A 313 -18.43 -11.20 -10.50
C LEU A 313 -19.70 -11.74 -11.14
N GLU A 314 -20.67 -12.13 -10.32
CA GLU A 314 -22.03 -12.48 -10.71
C GLU A 314 -22.99 -11.61 -9.88
N CYS A 315 -23.84 -10.82 -10.55
CA CYS A 315 -24.75 -9.84 -9.97
C CYS A 315 -26.19 -10.06 -10.46
N GLY A 316 -27.16 -9.54 -9.70
CA GLY A 316 -28.59 -9.62 -10.02
C GLY A 316 -29.44 -10.25 -8.92
N GLY A 317 -28.87 -10.47 -7.73
CA GLY A 317 -29.64 -10.81 -6.53
C GLY A 317 -30.28 -9.60 -5.87
N PHE A 318 -31.06 -9.85 -4.81
CA PHE A 318 -31.61 -8.79 -3.96
C PHE A 318 -30.50 -8.02 -3.23
N MET A 319 -30.59 -6.70 -3.21
CA MET A 319 -29.67 -5.80 -2.51
C MET A 319 -30.36 -5.22 -1.28
N ASP A 320 -29.71 -5.34 -0.13
CA ASP A 320 -30.15 -4.69 1.09
C ASP A 320 -29.92 -3.17 1.00
N GLU A 321 -30.91 -2.38 1.42
CA GLU A 321 -30.80 -0.91 1.51
C GLU A 321 -29.87 -0.46 2.65
N THR A 322 -29.54 -1.37 3.58
CA THR A 322 -28.64 -1.09 4.71
C THR A 322 -27.70 -2.25 4.97
N ILE A 323 -26.39 -1.95 4.98
CA ILE A 323 -25.34 -2.91 5.28
C ILE A 323 -24.43 -2.40 6.42
N THR A 324 -23.72 -3.33 7.05
CA THR A 324 -22.67 -3.01 8.04
C THR A 324 -21.38 -3.64 7.57
N LEU A 325 -20.34 -2.83 7.39
CA LEU A 325 -19.02 -3.31 7.00
C LEU A 325 -18.29 -3.89 8.22
N PRO A 326 -17.67 -5.09 8.11
CA PRO A 326 -16.72 -5.57 9.10
C PRO A 326 -15.52 -4.63 9.24
N GLY A 327 -14.96 -4.50 10.44
CA GLY A 327 -13.86 -3.57 10.72
C GLY A 327 -12.54 -3.84 9.96
N ASN A 328 -12.40 -5.01 9.33
CA ASN A 328 -11.23 -5.41 8.55
C ASN A 328 -11.40 -5.22 7.03
N VAL A 329 -12.48 -4.57 6.59
CA VAL A 329 -12.71 -4.24 5.18
C VAL A 329 -11.75 -3.14 4.75
N ASP A 330 -11.24 -3.25 3.53
CA ASP A 330 -10.40 -2.20 2.93
C ASP A 330 -11.17 -0.87 2.87
N PRO A 331 -10.63 0.22 3.47
CA PRO A 331 -11.18 1.57 3.36
C PRO A 331 -11.53 2.00 1.92
N GLU A 332 -10.79 1.51 0.93
CA GLU A 332 -11.03 1.81 -0.47
C GLU A 332 -12.29 1.17 -1.03
N PHE A 333 -12.65 -0.01 -0.53
CA PHE A 333 -13.92 -0.64 -0.87
C PHE A 333 -15.09 0.15 -0.31
N ALA A 334 -15.00 0.62 0.94
CA ALA A 334 -16.05 1.44 1.55
C ALA A 334 -16.30 2.74 0.77
N ALA A 335 -15.25 3.42 0.33
CA ALA A 335 -15.34 4.62 -0.49
C ALA A 335 -15.94 4.34 -1.87
N ALA A 336 -15.48 3.27 -2.54
CA ALA A 336 -16.02 2.88 -3.85
C ALA A 336 -17.49 2.47 -3.79
N LEU A 337 -17.90 1.75 -2.74
CA LEU A 337 -19.29 1.37 -2.53
C LEU A 337 -20.18 2.58 -2.24
N THR A 338 -19.68 3.54 -1.44
CA THR A 338 -20.35 4.83 -1.22
C THR A 338 -20.54 5.56 -2.53
N LEU A 339 -19.48 5.65 -3.36
CA LEU A 339 -19.54 6.33 -4.66
C LEU A 339 -20.52 5.67 -5.63
N ALA A 340 -20.70 4.35 -5.59
CA ALA A 340 -21.63 3.64 -6.48
C ALA A 340 -23.08 3.66 -5.98
N ALA A 341 -23.32 4.01 -4.71
CA ALA A 341 -24.60 3.84 -4.04
C ALA A 341 -25.77 4.62 -4.69
N TRP A 342 -25.49 5.73 -5.37
CA TRP A 342 -26.51 6.50 -6.11
C TRP A 342 -27.16 5.70 -7.25
N SER A 343 -26.44 4.71 -7.77
CA SER A 343 -26.92 3.88 -8.89
C SER A 343 -27.80 2.70 -8.43
N PHE A 344 -27.91 2.46 -7.13
CA PHE A 344 -28.71 1.37 -6.57
C PHE A 344 -30.13 1.86 -6.29
N SER A 345 -31.15 1.07 -6.62
CA SER A 345 -32.53 1.46 -6.34
C SER A 345 -32.75 1.68 -4.83
N GLY A 346 -33.24 2.86 -4.44
CA GLY A 346 -33.42 3.26 -3.04
C GLY A 346 -32.15 3.78 -2.35
N GLY A 347 -31.01 3.80 -3.03
CA GLY A 347 -29.73 4.21 -2.47
C GLY A 347 -29.11 3.15 -1.55
N LEU A 348 -28.23 3.58 -0.65
CA LEU A 348 -27.58 2.68 0.32
C LEU A 348 -27.20 3.40 1.61
N THR A 349 -27.41 2.73 2.74
CA THR A 349 -26.81 3.08 4.04
C THR A 349 -25.72 2.09 4.41
N ILE A 350 -24.53 2.60 4.72
CA ILE A 350 -23.34 1.81 5.07
C ILE A 350 -22.91 2.18 6.49
N ASN A 351 -22.92 1.21 7.40
CA ASN A 351 -22.51 1.36 8.80
C ASN A 351 -21.16 0.69 9.10
N GLY A 352 -20.55 1.01 10.24
CA GLY A 352 -19.33 0.34 10.73
C GLY A 352 -18.04 0.90 10.12
N LEU A 353 -18.03 2.16 9.69
CA LEU A 353 -16.84 2.82 9.16
C LEU A 353 -15.81 3.05 10.28
N ASN A 354 -14.64 2.41 10.16
CA ASN A 354 -13.48 2.75 10.99
C ASN A 354 -12.89 4.12 10.59
N LYS A 355 -11.87 4.60 11.32
CA LYS A 355 -11.24 5.91 11.09
C LYS A 355 -10.76 6.09 9.65
N ASP A 356 -10.06 5.09 9.11
CA ASP A 356 -9.48 5.16 7.76
C ASP A 356 -10.57 5.09 6.67
N ALA A 357 -11.56 4.22 6.83
CA ALA A 357 -12.71 4.11 5.93
C ALA A 357 -13.51 5.41 5.94
N ARG A 358 -13.74 6.03 7.10
CA ARG A 358 -14.43 7.31 7.21
C ARG A 358 -13.72 8.40 6.41
N ALA A 359 -12.40 8.49 6.50
CA ALA A 359 -11.62 9.48 5.74
C ALA A 359 -11.76 9.27 4.21
N ARG A 360 -11.68 8.02 3.74
CA ARG A 360 -11.84 7.71 2.30
C ARG A 360 -13.28 7.91 1.81
N VAL A 361 -14.27 7.60 2.64
CA VAL A 361 -15.70 7.81 2.36
C VAL A 361 -16.02 9.30 2.27
N ALA A 362 -15.39 10.15 3.08
CA ALA A 362 -15.59 11.60 3.02
C ALA A 362 -15.27 12.17 1.63
N GLU A 363 -14.20 11.70 0.98
CA GLU A 363 -13.87 12.10 -0.40
C GLU A 363 -14.95 11.67 -1.41
N ALA A 364 -15.53 10.46 -1.24
CA ALA A 364 -16.60 9.98 -2.11
C ALA A 364 -17.89 10.80 -1.92
N VAL A 365 -18.21 11.18 -0.67
CA VAL A 365 -19.35 12.05 -0.34
C VAL A 365 -19.19 13.44 -0.94
N GLU A 366 -17.98 13.99 -0.94
CA GLU A 366 -17.67 15.26 -1.61
C GLU A 366 -17.99 15.18 -3.11
N VAL A 367 -17.53 14.14 -3.80
CA VAL A 367 -17.81 13.92 -5.22
C VAL A 367 -19.30 13.75 -5.49
N LEU A 368 -20.00 12.94 -4.70
CA LEU A 368 -21.45 12.75 -4.83
C LEU A 368 -22.21 14.07 -4.69
N THR A 369 -21.82 14.89 -3.70
CA THR A 369 -22.44 16.19 -3.44
C THR A 369 -22.20 17.17 -4.59
N VAL A 370 -20.98 17.19 -5.16
CA VAL A 370 -20.65 17.97 -6.36
C VAL A 370 -21.50 17.53 -7.55
N CYS A 371 -21.79 16.23 -7.67
CA CYS A 371 -22.65 15.67 -8.70
C CYS A 371 -24.16 15.77 -8.39
N GLY A 372 -24.58 16.58 -7.42
CA GLY A 372 -26.00 16.77 -7.07
C GLY A 372 -26.66 15.60 -6.33
N ILE A 373 -25.92 14.55 -5.96
CA ILE A 373 -26.44 13.41 -5.20
C ILE A 373 -26.39 13.71 -3.71
N LYS A 374 -27.50 13.49 -3.01
CA LYS A 374 -27.57 13.64 -1.55
C LYS A 374 -26.83 12.51 -0.86
N ALA A 375 -25.69 12.84 -0.26
CA ALA A 375 -24.90 11.95 0.57
C ALA A 375 -24.65 12.59 1.95
N THR A 376 -24.70 11.79 3.02
CA THR A 376 -24.54 12.29 4.39
C THR A 376 -23.70 11.33 5.21
N LEU A 377 -22.54 11.81 5.67
CA LEU A 377 -21.59 11.06 6.50
C LEU A 377 -21.73 11.49 7.97
N LYS A 378 -22.09 10.56 8.86
CA LYS A 378 -22.27 10.77 10.30
C LYS A 378 -21.54 9.70 11.10
N ASN A 379 -20.62 10.08 12.00
CA ASN A 379 -19.88 9.15 12.86
C ASN A 379 -19.27 7.97 12.08
N ASP A 380 -19.78 6.75 12.26
CA ASP A 380 -19.35 5.52 11.60
C ASP A 380 -20.31 5.06 10.50
N SER A 381 -21.19 5.94 10.00
CA SER A 381 -22.22 5.63 9.01
C SER A 381 -22.29 6.67 7.89
N VAL A 382 -22.60 6.21 6.67
CA VAL A 382 -22.90 7.06 5.51
C VAL A 382 -24.20 6.62 4.86
N THR A 383 -25.04 7.57 4.50
CA THR A 383 -26.27 7.35 3.73
C THR A 383 -26.18 8.10 2.42
N VAL A 384 -26.45 7.42 1.30
CA VAL A 384 -26.49 7.98 -0.05
C VAL A 384 -27.85 7.69 -0.65
N SER A 385 -28.53 8.71 -1.19
CA SER A 385 -29.76 8.51 -1.94
C SER A 385 -29.48 8.02 -3.35
N ASP A 386 -30.44 7.31 -3.95
CA ASP A 386 -30.45 7.15 -5.40
C ASP A 386 -30.76 8.48 -6.09
N GLY A 387 -30.48 8.55 -7.39
CA GLY A 387 -30.77 9.74 -8.18
C GLY A 387 -30.07 9.77 -9.54
N VAL A 388 -30.32 10.84 -10.29
CA VAL A 388 -29.61 11.14 -11.53
C VAL A 388 -28.55 12.18 -11.20
N PRO A 389 -27.25 11.90 -11.39
CA PRO A 389 -26.20 12.85 -11.07
C PRO A 389 -26.17 14.01 -12.07
N GLU A 390 -26.07 15.23 -11.56
CA GLU A 390 -25.85 16.46 -12.32
C GLU A 390 -24.36 16.71 -12.39
N ILE A 391 -23.75 16.42 -13.55
CA ILE A 391 -22.31 16.51 -13.74
C ILE A 391 -22.01 17.61 -14.75
N ASP A 392 -21.23 18.60 -14.33
CA ASP A 392 -20.78 19.68 -15.20
C ASP A 392 -19.97 19.15 -16.39
N GLU A 393 -20.01 19.88 -17.50
CA GLU A 393 -19.20 19.54 -18.68
C GLU A 393 -17.71 19.76 -18.40
N ASP A 394 -17.35 20.76 -17.59
CA ASP A 394 -15.97 21.11 -17.23
C ASP A 394 -15.82 21.30 -15.70
N PRO A 395 -15.93 20.22 -14.89
CA PRO A 395 -15.92 20.34 -13.44
C PRO A 395 -14.54 20.74 -12.93
N LEU A 396 -14.53 21.60 -11.91
CA LEU A 396 -13.30 22.04 -11.26
C LEU A 396 -12.67 20.88 -10.47
N LEU A 397 -11.41 20.56 -10.81
CA LEU A 397 -10.64 19.55 -10.09
C LEU A 397 -9.82 20.19 -8.96
N PRO A 398 -9.96 19.73 -7.70
CA PRO A 398 -9.19 20.25 -6.60
C PRO A 398 -7.72 19.83 -6.68
N LEU A 399 -6.86 20.59 -6.00
CA LEU A 399 -5.47 20.23 -5.79
C LEU A 399 -5.33 18.95 -4.95
N SER A 400 -4.31 18.14 -5.26
CA SER A 400 -3.92 17.00 -4.43
C SER A 400 -3.28 17.51 -3.13
N VAL A 401 -3.95 17.37 -1.99
CA VAL A 401 -3.43 17.83 -0.68
C VAL A 401 -2.03 17.29 -0.43
N LYS A 402 -1.84 15.97 -0.55
CA LYS A 402 -0.55 15.30 -0.31
C LYS A 402 0.61 15.85 -1.14
N LEU A 403 0.39 16.02 -2.45
CA LEU A 403 1.47 16.46 -3.36
C LEU A 403 1.75 17.95 -3.20
N ASN A 404 0.69 18.75 -3.10
CA ASN A 404 0.83 20.19 -2.96
C ASN A 404 1.29 20.60 -1.57
N ALA A 405 1.09 19.78 -0.52
CA ALA A 405 1.69 20.00 0.79
C ALA A 405 3.22 20.03 0.72
N MET A 406 3.83 19.16 -0.12
CA MET A 406 5.28 19.19 -0.35
C MET A 406 5.71 20.47 -1.06
N LEU A 407 4.95 20.92 -2.05
CA LEU A 407 5.19 22.20 -2.72
C LEU A 407 5.08 23.39 -1.75
N LEU A 408 4.02 23.43 -0.94
CA LEU A 408 3.80 24.48 0.07
C LEU A 408 4.90 24.49 1.13
N ALA A 409 5.53 23.35 1.42
CA ALA A 409 6.63 23.25 2.37
C ALA A 409 7.98 23.73 1.82
N LEU A 410 8.14 23.88 0.49
CA LEU A 410 9.42 24.29 -0.10
C LEU A 410 10.00 25.59 0.48
N PRO A 411 9.22 26.67 0.71
CA PRO A 411 9.71 27.86 1.40
C PRO A 411 10.16 27.60 2.86
N ILE A 412 9.57 26.63 3.57
CA ILE A 412 10.06 26.24 4.91
C ILE A 412 11.47 25.61 4.80
N LEU A 413 11.71 24.83 3.74
CA LEU A 413 12.95 24.10 3.53
C LEU A 413 14.10 24.97 3.03
N SER A 414 13.82 25.98 2.19
CA SER A 414 14.85 26.78 1.49
C SER A 414 14.68 28.30 1.63
N GLY A 415 13.60 28.78 2.25
CA GLY A 415 13.20 30.19 2.27
C GLY A 415 12.57 30.65 0.94
N GLY A 416 11.98 31.84 0.94
CA GLY A 416 11.42 32.47 -0.26
C GLY A 416 9.92 32.25 -0.43
N SER A 417 9.44 32.03 -1.66
CA SER A 417 8.01 31.95 -1.97
C SER A 417 7.69 30.97 -3.11
N ILE A 418 6.50 30.37 -3.05
CA ILE A 418 5.94 29.57 -4.15
C ILE A 418 4.48 30.00 -4.41
N ASN A 419 4.12 30.08 -5.70
CA ASN A 419 2.75 30.22 -6.17
C ASN A 419 2.28 28.91 -6.80
N ILE A 420 1.16 28.36 -6.33
CA ILE A 420 0.59 27.11 -6.81
C ILE A 420 -0.78 27.42 -7.41
N GLU A 421 -0.93 27.24 -8.72
CA GLU A 421 -2.22 27.44 -9.39
C GLU A 421 -3.14 26.24 -9.15
N GLY A 422 -4.38 26.52 -8.79
CA GLY A 422 -5.43 25.56 -8.50
C GLY A 422 -6.14 25.86 -7.18
N THR A 423 -7.31 25.22 -7.04
CA THR A 423 -8.17 25.41 -5.88
C THR A 423 -7.79 24.42 -4.78
N TRP A 424 -7.50 24.97 -3.59
CA TRP A 424 -7.29 24.16 -2.40
C TRP A 424 -8.59 23.48 -1.98
N PRO A 425 -8.62 22.16 -1.75
CA PRO A 425 -9.82 21.49 -1.29
C PRO A 425 -10.18 21.90 0.14
N LYS A 426 -11.47 21.81 0.49
CA LYS A 426 -12.00 22.12 1.82
C LYS A 426 -12.31 20.82 2.57
N ASN A 427 -11.29 20.22 3.17
CA ASN A 427 -11.43 19.00 3.97
C ASN A 427 -10.44 18.97 5.14
N GLU A 428 -10.65 18.03 6.08
CA GLU A 428 -9.88 17.92 7.32
C GLU A 428 -8.36 17.79 7.08
N GLN A 429 -7.95 16.99 6.08
CA GLN A 429 -6.53 16.80 5.74
C GLN A 429 -5.92 18.11 5.20
N ALA A 430 -6.65 18.84 4.37
CA ALA A 430 -6.25 20.12 3.80
C ALA A 430 -6.08 21.19 4.89
N ASP A 431 -7.01 21.25 5.84
CA ASP A 431 -6.95 22.15 6.99
C ASP A 431 -5.79 21.81 7.93
N MET A 432 -5.56 20.52 8.17
CA MET A 432 -4.44 20.03 8.97
C MET A 432 -3.08 20.44 8.39
N VAL A 433 -2.91 20.32 7.07
CA VAL A 433 -1.70 20.79 6.36
C VAL A 433 -1.51 22.30 6.54
N LEU A 434 -2.53 23.11 6.26
CA LEU A 434 -2.42 24.56 6.41
C LEU A 434 -2.10 24.97 7.85
N LYS A 435 -2.71 24.30 8.84
CA LYS A 435 -2.46 24.53 10.27
C LYS A 435 -1.00 24.23 10.63
N GLN A 436 -0.46 23.08 10.24
CA GLN A 436 0.93 22.72 10.55
C GLN A 436 1.91 23.71 9.91
N LEU A 437 1.76 23.98 8.62
CA LEU A 437 2.71 24.82 7.90
C LEU A 437 2.72 26.26 8.44
N LYS A 438 1.54 26.81 8.79
CA LYS A 438 1.44 28.11 9.48
C LYS A 438 2.09 28.09 10.87
N ALA A 439 1.94 27.01 11.63
CA ALA A 439 2.60 26.85 12.93
C ALA A 439 4.13 26.82 12.82
N LEU A 440 4.67 26.43 11.67
CA LEU A 440 6.10 26.49 11.35
C LEU A 440 6.55 27.87 10.84
N GLY A 441 5.68 28.88 10.85
CA GLY A 441 6.00 30.26 10.45
C GLY A 441 5.70 30.60 8.99
N LEU A 442 5.12 29.67 8.22
CA LEU A 442 4.79 29.91 6.81
C LEU A 442 3.56 30.83 6.69
N SER A 443 3.70 31.94 5.97
CA SER A 443 2.57 32.76 5.57
C SER A 443 1.91 32.13 4.34
N ILE A 444 0.62 31.80 4.44
CA ILE A 444 -0.13 31.16 3.35
C ILE A 444 -1.38 31.99 3.05
N ASN A 445 -1.46 32.49 1.82
CA ASN A 445 -2.67 33.10 1.27
C ASN A 445 -3.34 32.09 0.33
N VAL A 446 -4.61 31.76 0.63
CA VAL A 446 -5.43 30.84 -0.16
C VAL A 446 -6.48 31.67 -0.90
N ALA A 447 -6.33 31.79 -2.20
CA ALA A 447 -7.32 32.41 -3.08
C ALA A 447 -8.12 31.34 -3.83
N THR A 448 -9.10 31.76 -4.63
CA THR A 448 -9.99 30.85 -5.37
C THR A 448 -9.23 29.99 -6.37
N GLU A 449 -8.25 30.57 -7.05
CA GLU A 449 -7.55 29.94 -8.18
C GLU A 449 -6.08 29.63 -7.91
N ASN A 450 -5.55 30.01 -6.75
CA ASN A 450 -4.16 29.72 -6.38
C ASN A 450 -3.90 29.79 -4.88
N LEU A 451 -2.72 29.31 -4.48
CA LEU A 451 -2.15 29.48 -3.17
C LEU A 451 -0.77 30.11 -3.27
N VAL A 452 -0.50 31.09 -2.41
CA VAL A 452 0.82 31.71 -2.29
C VAL A 452 1.35 31.43 -0.89
N ALA A 453 2.50 30.77 -0.82
CA ALA A 453 3.20 30.45 0.41
C ALA A 453 4.54 31.19 0.47
N ILE A 454 4.84 31.85 1.59
CA ILE A 454 6.02 32.70 1.77
C ILE A 454 6.66 32.43 3.14
N MET A 455 7.97 32.23 3.15
CA MET A 455 8.81 32.10 4.33
C MET A 455 9.89 33.21 4.34
N ASP A 456 9.67 34.20 5.22
CA ASP A 456 10.58 35.33 5.43
C ASP A 456 11.20 35.35 6.85
N GLY A 457 10.57 34.69 7.82
CA GLY A 457 11.03 34.60 9.20
C GLY A 457 11.93 33.38 9.48
N PRO A 458 12.50 33.28 10.69
CA PRO A 458 13.19 32.08 11.13
C PRO A 458 12.19 30.93 11.38
N LEU A 459 12.68 29.70 11.34
CA LEU A 459 11.95 28.54 11.86
C LEU A 459 11.82 28.63 13.38
N PRO A 460 10.78 28.01 13.97
CA PRO A 460 10.70 27.87 15.42
C PRO A 460 11.88 27.03 15.95
N GLU A 461 12.32 27.32 17.19
CA GLU A 461 13.40 26.58 17.85
C GLU A 461 13.05 25.11 18.09
N SER A 462 11.77 24.84 18.31
CA SER A 462 11.21 23.48 18.36
C SER A 462 9.79 23.44 17.83
N ALA A 463 9.35 22.28 17.37
CA ALA A 463 7.98 22.11 16.88
C ALA A 463 7.46 20.68 17.05
N ASP A 464 6.16 20.57 17.34
CA ASP A 464 5.43 19.32 17.18
C ASP A 464 4.92 19.20 15.73
N ILE A 465 5.25 18.09 15.08
CA ILE A 465 4.86 17.77 13.71
C ILE A 465 3.75 16.72 13.77
N PHE A 466 2.50 17.19 13.80
CA PHE A 466 1.30 16.34 13.86
C PHE A 466 0.87 15.79 12.50
N LEU A 467 1.45 16.26 11.39
CA LEU A 467 1.15 15.70 10.05
C LEU A 467 1.46 14.21 9.93
N GLY A 468 2.34 13.66 10.78
CA GLY A 468 2.64 12.23 10.79
C GLY A 468 1.50 11.35 11.31
N GLU A 469 0.45 11.91 11.93
CA GLU A 469 -0.75 11.13 12.28
C GLU A 469 -1.51 10.63 11.05
N ASP A 470 -1.29 11.27 9.89
CA ASP A 470 -1.77 10.80 8.60
C ASP A 470 -0.61 10.14 7.84
N SER A 471 -0.73 8.84 7.62
CA SER A 471 0.27 8.03 6.91
C SER A 471 0.61 8.57 5.52
N ALA A 472 -0.33 9.24 4.84
CA ALA A 472 -0.13 9.81 3.52
C ALA A 472 0.74 11.08 3.54
N LEU A 473 0.84 11.75 4.69
CA LEU A 473 1.63 12.97 4.92
C LEU A 473 2.92 12.71 5.71
N MET A 474 3.09 11.50 6.26
CA MET A 474 4.29 11.09 7.00
C MET A 474 5.63 11.42 6.29
N PRO A 475 5.80 11.19 4.97
CA PRO A 475 7.07 11.51 4.31
C PRO A 475 7.42 13.00 4.35
N LEU A 476 6.41 13.87 4.25
CA LEU A 476 6.58 15.31 4.41
C LEU A 476 6.82 15.68 5.88
N ALA A 477 6.08 15.07 6.80
CA ALA A 477 6.21 15.29 8.23
C ALA A 477 7.66 15.00 8.71
N LEU A 478 8.24 13.89 8.25
CA LEU A 478 9.65 13.56 8.50
C LEU A 478 10.59 14.64 7.95
N ALA A 479 10.41 15.08 6.70
CA ALA A 479 11.23 16.13 6.10
C ALA A 479 11.17 17.45 6.88
N LEU A 480 9.98 17.84 7.37
CA LEU A 480 9.79 19.03 8.20
C LEU A 480 10.44 18.87 9.58
N ALA A 481 10.28 17.72 10.24
CA ALA A 481 10.92 17.43 11.52
C ALA A 481 12.45 17.49 11.40
N LEU A 482 13.01 16.93 10.33
CA LEU A 482 14.43 17.05 10.02
C LEU A 482 14.84 18.50 9.81
N LYS A 483 14.04 19.31 9.11
CA LYS A 483 14.34 20.73 8.88
C LYS A 483 14.35 21.56 10.15
N VAL A 484 13.41 21.32 11.07
CA VAL A 484 13.36 21.98 12.39
C VAL A 484 14.51 21.53 13.27
N GLY A 485 14.88 20.24 13.23
CA GLY A 485 16.00 19.70 13.99
C GLY A 485 15.62 19.22 15.37
N ASN A 486 15.03 20.10 16.19
CA ASN A 486 14.49 19.78 17.50
C ASN A 486 12.96 19.66 17.42
N ALA A 487 12.44 18.47 17.12
CA ALA A 487 11.02 18.32 16.79
C ALA A 487 10.43 16.99 17.30
N THR A 488 9.14 17.01 17.66
CA THR A 488 8.39 15.79 17.98
C THR A 488 7.56 15.38 16.78
N LEU A 489 7.90 14.26 16.14
CA LEU A 489 7.12 13.69 15.04
C LEU A 489 6.03 12.77 15.58
N LYS A 490 4.76 13.17 15.45
CA LYS A 490 3.59 12.37 15.85
C LYS A 490 3.30 11.25 14.85
N GLY A 491 2.65 10.18 15.29
CA GLY A 491 2.23 9.05 14.43
C GLY A 491 3.37 8.20 13.87
N ALA A 492 4.58 8.35 14.40
CA ALA A 492 5.83 7.94 13.77
C ALA A 492 6.26 6.48 14.04
N GLU A 493 5.38 5.62 14.56
CA GLU A 493 5.63 4.17 14.73
C GLU A 493 5.60 3.40 13.39
N ASN A 494 5.97 4.06 12.30
CA ASN A 494 6.06 3.47 10.97
C ASN A 494 7.50 2.95 10.76
N PRO A 495 7.71 1.64 10.48
CA PRO A 495 9.03 1.06 10.25
C PRO A 495 9.89 1.80 9.22
N THR A 496 9.27 2.33 8.15
CA THR A 496 9.96 3.12 7.12
C THR A 496 10.53 4.42 7.67
N THR A 497 9.86 5.03 8.65
CA THR A 497 10.33 6.26 9.29
C THR A 497 11.58 5.99 10.11
N LEU A 498 11.57 4.93 10.92
CA LEU A 498 12.72 4.51 11.74
C LEU A 498 13.92 4.14 10.86
N GLU A 499 13.69 3.35 9.81
CA GLU A 499 14.73 3.00 8.83
C GLU A 499 15.39 4.25 8.24
N LEU A 500 14.59 5.23 7.79
CA LEU A 500 15.14 6.46 7.22
C LEU A 500 15.88 7.31 8.26
N LEU A 501 15.39 7.42 9.49
CA LEU A 501 16.07 8.14 10.57
C LEU A 501 17.46 7.53 10.85
N ASP A 502 17.52 6.20 10.94
CA ASP A 502 18.78 5.47 11.16
C ASP A 502 19.76 5.70 9.99
N ARG A 503 19.28 5.57 8.75
CA ARG A 503 20.09 5.81 7.54
C ARG A 503 20.56 7.25 7.38
N MET A 504 19.80 8.22 7.89
CA MET A 504 20.17 9.63 7.91
C MET A 504 21.12 9.99 9.08
N GLY A 505 21.42 9.03 9.96
CA GLY A 505 22.19 9.25 11.18
C GLY A 505 21.51 10.24 12.12
N ALA A 506 20.18 10.31 12.12
CA ALA A 506 19.43 11.21 12.99
C ALA A 506 19.47 10.69 14.43
N SER A 507 19.70 11.58 15.40
CA SER A 507 19.54 11.24 16.82
C SER A 507 18.08 11.42 17.21
N TYR A 508 17.45 10.36 17.72
CA TYR A 508 16.05 10.40 18.14
C TYR A 508 15.79 9.52 19.36
N GLU A 509 14.69 9.81 20.06
CA GLU A 509 14.15 8.99 21.14
C GLU A 509 12.67 8.70 20.87
N ILE A 510 12.26 7.45 21.09
CA ILE A 510 10.85 7.06 21.02
C ILE A 510 10.21 7.41 22.37
N THR A 511 9.15 8.20 22.33
CA THR A 511 8.38 8.65 23.49
C THR A 511 6.92 8.22 23.34
N GLU A 512 6.12 8.31 24.41
CA GLU A 512 4.66 8.07 24.34
C GLU A 512 3.96 9.00 23.33
N ASP A 513 4.57 10.15 23.10
CA ASP A 513 4.10 11.23 22.25
C ASP A 513 4.54 11.10 20.79
N GLY A 514 5.34 10.10 20.42
CA GLY A 514 5.92 9.93 19.08
C GLY A 514 7.46 9.94 19.12
N ILE A 515 8.09 10.35 18.01
CA ILE A 515 9.56 10.36 17.91
C ILE A 515 10.09 11.77 18.17
N ALA A 516 10.88 11.93 19.23
CA ALA A 516 11.58 13.17 19.54
C ALA A 516 12.94 13.21 18.82
N LEU A 517 13.08 14.07 17.82
CA LEU A 517 14.34 14.29 17.09
C LEU A 517 15.20 15.32 17.84
N LYS A 518 16.49 15.03 17.93
CA LYS A 518 17.51 15.93 18.47
C LYS A 518 18.29 16.59 17.34
N ALA A 519 18.64 17.86 17.55
CA ALA A 519 19.51 18.58 16.63
C ALA A 519 20.90 17.90 16.56
N GLY A 520 21.46 17.78 15.36
CA GLY A 520 22.74 17.11 15.16
C GLY A 520 23.18 17.09 13.69
N LYS A 521 24.43 16.67 13.47
CA LYS A 521 24.92 16.40 12.11
C LYS A 521 24.23 15.14 11.58
N ARG A 522 23.93 15.16 10.29
CA ARG A 522 23.28 14.06 9.58
C ARG A 522 24.11 13.69 8.37
N GLN A 523 24.09 12.42 8.03
CA GLN A 523 24.82 11.88 6.90
C GLN A 523 23.99 10.79 6.26
N TRP A 524 24.16 10.61 4.97
CA TRP A 524 23.52 9.55 4.22
C TRP A 524 24.56 8.59 3.69
N ASP A 525 24.31 7.28 3.80
CA ASP A 525 25.13 6.25 3.20
C ASP A 525 24.29 5.25 2.37
N GLY A 526 24.90 4.77 1.29
CA GLY A 526 24.31 3.80 0.37
C GLY A 526 23.14 4.30 -0.47
N THR A 527 22.38 3.35 -1.02
CA THR A 527 21.18 3.57 -1.83
C THR A 527 19.94 3.12 -1.08
N TRP A 528 18.78 3.68 -1.44
CA TRP A 528 17.50 3.30 -0.85
C TRP A 528 16.43 3.06 -1.90
N PHE A 529 15.72 1.94 -1.72
CA PHE A 529 14.55 1.59 -2.51
C PHE A 529 13.31 2.04 -1.73
N SER A 530 12.66 3.09 -2.23
CA SER A 530 11.47 3.66 -1.60
C SER A 530 10.28 2.69 -1.68
N PRO A 531 9.47 2.53 -0.63
CA PRO A 531 8.30 1.65 -0.68
C PRO A 531 7.20 2.15 -1.63
N ASP A 532 7.11 3.48 -1.82
CA ASP A 532 6.22 4.09 -2.79
C ASP A 532 6.76 5.44 -3.32
N PRO A 533 6.13 6.03 -4.35
CA PRO A 533 6.55 7.31 -4.94
C PRO A 533 6.47 8.54 -4.01
N ILE A 534 5.57 8.53 -3.02
CA ILE A 534 5.42 9.65 -2.07
C ILE A 534 6.60 9.68 -1.11
N TRP A 535 7.06 8.52 -0.65
CA TRP A 535 8.29 8.42 0.13
C TRP A 535 9.51 8.92 -0.66
N SER A 536 9.58 8.67 -1.96
CA SER A 536 10.65 9.22 -2.82
C SER A 536 10.60 10.75 -2.90
N MET A 537 9.40 11.33 -3.05
CA MET A 537 9.24 12.80 -3.02
C MET A 537 9.53 13.37 -1.63
N GLY A 538 9.16 12.67 -0.56
CA GLY A 538 9.51 13.01 0.82
C GLY A 538 11.02 13.03 1.05
N CYS A 539 11.75 12.05 0.52
CA CYS A 539 13.22 12.05 0.52
C CYS A 539 13.80 13.24 -0.26
N ALA A 540 13.19 13.65 -1.38
CA ALA A 540 13.58 14.87 -2.08
C ALA A 540 13.37 16.13 -1.21
N MET A 541 12.33 16.18 -0.38
CA MET A 541 12.15 17.25 0.60
C MET A 541 13.18 17.16 1.74
N ALA A 542 13.43 15.95 2.27
CA ALA A 542 14.41 15.72 3.33
C ALA A 542 15.84 16.05 2.88
N ALA A 543 16.14 15.95 1.58
CA ALA A 543 17.45 16.26 1.02
C ALA A 543 17.90 17.72 1.19
N TYR A 544 16.97 18.65 1.49
CA TYR A 544 17.30 20.02 1.89
C TYR A 544 17.97 20.09 3.29
N SER A 545 17.75 19.08 4.12
CA SER A 545 18.32 18.95 5.47
C SER A 545 19.38 17.84 5.57
N VAL A 546 19.33 16.85 4.67
CA VAL A 546 20.25 15.71 4.60
C VAL A 546 20.71 15.53 3.15
N PRO A 547 21.73 16.27 2.69
CA PRO A 547 22.16 16.22 1.30
C PRO A 547 22.74 14.84 0.95
N GLY A 548 22.53 14.40 -0.29
CA GLY A 548 23.19 13.20 -0.84
C GLY A 548 22.38 11.90 -0.73
N ILE A 549 21.10 11.95 -0.37
CA ILE A 549 20.20 10.78 -0.42
C ILE A 549 20.18 10.21 -1.84
N VAL A 550 20.29 8.89 -1.98
CA VAL A 550 20.32 8.21 -3.29
C VAL A 550 19.15 7.24 -3.43
N LEU A 551 18.28 7.48 -4.42
CA LEU A 551 17.09 6.66 -4.67
C LEU A 551 17.30 5.66 -5.82
N GLU A 552 16.93 4.41 -5.61
CA GLU A 552 17.03 3.35 -6.63
C GLU A 552 15.86 3.42 -7.63
N ASN A 553 14.65 3.69 -7.15
CA ASN A 553 13.39 3.63 -7.91
C ASN A 553 12.77 4.99 -8.22
N HIS A 554 13.58 6.04 -8.37
CA HIS A 554 13.12 7.40 -8.70
C HIS A 554 12.19 7.50 -9.92
N GLY A 555 12.27 6.55 -10.87
CA GLY A 555 11.39 6.48 -12.04
C GLY A 555 9.91 6.25 -11.71
N GLU A 556 9.59 5.65 -10.56
CA GLU A 556 8.20 5.44 -10.12
C GLU A 556 7.49 6.76 -9.77
N VAL A 557 8.26 7.77 -9.36
CA VAL A 557 7.76 9.13 -9.16
C VAL A 557 7.20 9.69 -10.46
N THR A 558 7.88 9.50 -11.59
CA THR A 558 7.40 9.96 -12.91
C THR A 558 6.10 9.26 -13.32
N ALA A 559 5.86 8.03 -12.89
CA ALA A 559 4.58 7.33 -13.14
C ALA A 559 3.41 7.92 -12.32
N THR A 560 3.71 8.58 -11.21
CA THR A 560 2.75 9.19 -10.28
C THR A 560 2.54 10.68 -10.56
N TRP A 561 3.62 11.42 -10.73
CA TRP A 561 3.64 12.84 -11.07
C TRP A 561 4.76 13.10 -12.08
N PRO A 562 4.45 13.10 -13.39
CA PRO A 562 5.45 13.19 -14.46
C PRO A 562 6.34 14.43 -14.38
N GLU A 563 5.80 15.57 -13.96
CA GLU A 563 6.50 16.85 -13.91
C GLU A 563 7.44 17.00 -12.70
N PHE A 564 7.33 16.14 -11.68
CA PHE A 564 8.00 16.33 -10.38
C PHE A 564 9.50 16.59 -10.50
N TRP A 565 10.24 15.69 -11.19
CA TRP A 565 11.70 15.83 -11.30
C TRP A 565 12.10 17.02 -12.16
N ASN A 566 11.33 17.38 -13.19
CA ASN A 566 11.62 18.57 -14.01
C ASN A 566 11.48 19.83 -13.16
N PHE A 567 10.40 19.92 -12.37
CA PHE A 567 10.19 21.02 -11.44
C PHE A 567 11.27 21.07 -10.35
N TYR A 568 11.48 19.98 -9.62
CA TYR A 568 12.44 19.88 -8.52
C TYR A 568 13.86 20.29 -8.94
N ASN A 569 14.33 19.84 -10.11
CA ASN A 569 15.66 20.17 -10.62
C ASN A 569 15.77 21.60 -11.19
N SER A 570 14.64 22.27 -11.43
CA SER A 570 14.60 23.67 -11.90
C SER A 570 14.51 24.69 -10.76
N LEU A 571 14.40 24.23 -9.51
CA LEU A 571 14.47 25.12 -8.35
C LEU A 571 15.86 25.81 -8.29
N PRO A 572 15.92 27.10 -7.87
CA PRO A 572 14.91 27.85 -7.13
C PRO A 572 13.84 28.55 -7.98
N THR A 573 13.94 28.60 -9.31
CA THR A 573 13.01 29.37 -10.16
C THR A 573 11.77 28.58 -10.57
N GLY A 574 11.85 27.25 -10.59
CA GLY A 574 10.73 26.39 -11.01
C GLY A 574 10.44 26.44 -12.52
N ILE A 575 11.32 27.08 -13.31
CA ILE A 575 11.14 27.21 -14.77
C ILE A 575 11.51 25.88 -15.43
N MET A 576 10.48 25.10 -15.74
CA MET A 576 10.62 23.78 -16.36
C MET A 576 11.00 23.86 -17.83
N LYS A 577 11.77 22.87 -18.30
CA LYS A 577 12.01 22.70 -19.74
C LYS A 577 10.70 22.30 -20.44
N PRO A 578 10.38 22.83 -21.63
CA PRO A 578 9.16 22.51 -22.34
C PRO A 578 9.07 21.01 -22.66
N LYS A 579 7.85 20.45 -22.59
CA LYS A 579 7.59 19.06 -22.99
C LYS A 579 7.95 18.90 -24.49
N PRO A 580 8.66 17.83 -24.90
CA PRO A 580 8.92 17.59 -26.32
C PRO A 580 7.59 17.42 -27.06
N VAL A 581 7.41 18.15 -28.16
CA VAL A 581 6.20 18.10 -28.99
C VAL A 581 6.05 16.68 -29.54
N ARG A 582 4.98 15.97 -29.17
CA ARG A 582 4.63 14.70 -29.80
C ARG A 582 4.19 15.01 -31.23
N GLU A 583 4.91 14.50 -32.23
CA GLU A 583 4.43 14.51 -33.62
C GLU A 583 3.04 13.88 -33.66
N LYS A 584 2.02 14.63 -34.12
CA LYS A 584 0.72 14.05 -34.42
C LYS A 584 0.95 12.96 -35.47
N LYS A 585 0.77 11.70 -35.10
CA LYS A 585 0.73 10.61 -36.08
C LYS A 585 -0.41 10.92 -37.03
N ASP A 586 -0.05 11.19 -38.27
CA ASP A 586 -0.98 11.35 -39.38
C ASP A 586 -1.64 10.00 -39.65
N ASP A 587 -2.83 9.79 -39.10
CA ASP A 587 -3.63 8.56 -39.22
C ASP A 587 -4.19 8.34 -40.64
N THR A 588 -3.78 9.15 -41.62
CA THR A 588 -4.16 9.02 -43.03
C THR A 588 -3.45 7.88 -43.78
N ARG A 589 -2.45 7.20 -43.17
CA ARG A 589 -1.85 6.01 -43.79
C ARG A 589 -2.79 4.80 -43.68
N ARG A 590 -3.71 4.70 -44.65
CA ARG A 590 -4.50 3.50 -44.97
C ARG A 590 -3.58 2.27 -44.93
N ARG A 591 -3.89 1.31 -44.04
CA ARG A 591 -3.32 -0.04 -44.09
C ARG A 591 -3.60 -0.62 -45.47
N ILE A 592 -2.58 -0.68 -46.33
CA ILE A 592 -2.63 -1.45 -47.57
C ILE A 592 -2.70 -2.92 -47.16
N LYS A 593 -3.88 -3.53 -47.31
CA LYS A 593 -3.99 -4.99 -47.33
C LYS A 593 -3.37 -5.46 -48.65
N ILE A 594 -2.20 -6.06 -48.56
CA ILE A 594 -1.67 -6.88 -49.67
C ILE A 594 -2.55 -8.14 -49.70
N ARG A 595 -3.20 -8.38 -50.85
CA ARG A 595 -4.04 -9.55 -51.10
C ARG A 595 -3.21 -10.80 -51.26
#